data_AF-A0A1A7KE33-F1
#
_entry.id   AF-A0A1A7KE33-F1
#
_cell.length_a   1.000
_cell.length_b   1.000
_cell.length_c   1.000
_cell.angle_alpha   90.00
_cell.angle_beta   90.00
_cell.angle_gamma   90.00
#
_symmetry.space_group_name_H-M   'P 1'
#
loop_
_entity.id
_entity.type
_entity.pdbx_description
1 polymer ?
#
loop_
_entity_poly.entity_id
_entity_poly.type
_entity_poly.pdbx_seq_one_letter_code
_entity_poly.pdbx_strand_id
1 'polypeptide(L)'
;MIIALVTMLIGIIKKSSTLKKTALTITIIPVLCWGSIAFWYLVTLPSLNKSEMKDLAGTYTPNTSFNASKKGINEPKLILSEDGTYLFDGLEGIGLKKKGTWKTGGNDGLVEFYDKNGNLSEWASPYDNDDDHSLSFEYRGGQDPETILFVKTKSE
;
A
#
# COMPACT_ATOMS: atom_id res chain seq x y z
N MET A 1 14.18 17.90 -23.12
CA MET A 1 15.42 18.48 -22.54
C MET A 1 16.44 18.87 -23.62
N ILE A 2 16.80 17.99 -24.56
CA ILE A 2 17.73 18.30 -25.68
C ILE A 2 17.24 19.50 -26.52
N ILE A 3 15.95 19.54 -26.88
CA ILE A 3 15.34 20.65 -27.64
C ILE A 3 15.39 21.99 -26.86
N ALA A 4 15.27 21.96 -25.54
CA ALA A 4 15.37 23.15 -24.68
C ALA A 4 16.82 23.68 -24.64
N LEU A 5 17.79 22.77 -24.56
CA LEU A 5 19.22 23.09 -24.63
C LEU A 5 19.62 23.71 -25.97
N VAL A 6 19.13 23.14 -27.08
CA VAL A 6 19.37 23.66 -28.43
C VAL A 6 18.73 25.05 -28.61
N THR A 7 17.49 25.26 -28.17
CA THR A 7 16.83 26.57 -28.26
C THR A 7 17.48 27.62 -27.35
N MET A 8 18.00 27.23 -26.18
CA MET A 8 18.77 28.11 -25.28
C MET A 8 20.11 28.54 -25.90
N LEU A 9 20.88 27.61 -26.49
CA LEU A 9 22.12 27.92 -27.20
C LEU A 9 21.88 28.89 -28.36
N ILE A 10 20.85 28.66 -29.19
CA ILE A 10 20.45 29.56 -30.28
C ILE A 10 20.04 30.94 -29.72
N GLY A 11 19.32 30.99 -28.61
CA GLY A 11 18.92 32.24 -27.96
C GLY A 11 20.09 33.06 -27.39
N ILE A 12 21.13 32.40 -26.88
CA ILE A 12 22.38 33.03 -26.44
C ILE A 12 23.15 33.59 -27.64
N ILE A 13 23.33 32.79 -28.70
CA ILE A 13 24.04 33.19 -29.92
C ILE A 13 23.33 34.35 -30.63
N LYS A 14 22.00 34.29 -30.77
CA LYS A 14 21.21 35.37 -31.40
C LYS A 14 20.93 36.56 -30.48
N LYS A 15 21.41 36.54 -29.24
CA LYS A 15 21.16 37.58 -28.20
C LYS A 15 19.67 37.95 -28.06
N SER A 16 18.76 37.02 -28.38
CA SER A 16 17.32 37.26 -28.43
C SER A 16 16.70 37.04 -27.06
N SER A 17 16.11 38.09 -26.48
CA SER A 17 15.43 38.03 -25.18
C SER A 17 14.16 37.17 -25.24
N THR A 18 13.45 37.16 -26.36
CA THR A 18 12.24 36.35 -26.58
C THR A 18 12.56 34.86 -26.59
N LEU A 19 13.60 34.45 -27.33
CA LEU A 19 14.05 33.05 -27.37
C LEU A 19 14.53 32.55 -26.00
N LYS A 20 15.21 33.40 -25.22
CA LYS A 20 15.62 33.09 -23.84
C LYS A 20 14.42 32.87 -22.92
N LYS A 21 13.38 33.72 -23.01
CA LYS A 21 12.13 33.54 -22.25
C LYS A 21 11.42 32.23 -22.62
N THR A 22 11.29 31.92 -23.92
CA THR A 22 10.67 30.67 -24.37
C THR A 22 11.45 29.44 -23.90
N ALA A 23 12.79 29.45 -24.01
CA ALA A 23 13.63 28.35 -23.52
C ALA A 23 13.52 28.17 -22.00
N LEU A 24 13.44 29.27 -21.24
CA LEU A 24 13.22 29.25 -19.79
C LEU A 24 11.88 28.58 -19.46
N THR A 25 10.78 29.00 -20.11
CA THR A 25 9.45 28.41 -19.90
C THR A 25 9.43 26.92 -20.22
N ILE A 26 10.03 26.51 -21.35
CA ILE A 26 10.13 25.09 -21.76
C ILE A 26 10.93 24.27 -20.75
N THR A 27 11.85 24.89 -20.01
CA THR A 27 12.67 24.20 -19.01
C THR A 27 11.98 24.14 -17.65
N ILE A 28 11.33 25.23 -17.22
CA ILE A 28 10.67 25.32 -15.92
C ILE A 28 9.49 24.35 -15.83
N ILE A 29 8.65 24.25 -16.86
CA ILE A 29 7.44 23.42 -16.81
C ILE A 29 7.77 21.94 -16.52
N PRO A 30 8.65 21.26 -17.28
CA PRO A 30 9.03 19.88 -16.98
C PRO A 30 9.70 19.71 -15.62
N VAL A 31 10.52 20.68 -15.19
CA VAL A 31 11.19 20.63 -13.88
C VAL A 31 10.17 20.71 -12.75
N LEU A 32 9.17 21.58 -12.86
CA LEU A 32 8.07 21.66 -11.90
C LEU A 32 7.24 20.37 -11.92
N CYS A 33 6.92 19.82 -13.09
CA CYS A 33 6.21 18.54 -13.18
C CYS A 33 6.98 17.41 -12.48
N TRP A 34 8.29 17.29 -12.74
CA TRP A 34 9.15 16.31 -12.06
C TRP A 34 9.25 16.58 -10.56
N GLY A 35 9.37 17.83 -10.15
CA GLY A 35 9.39 18.23 -8.75
C GLY A 35 8.11 17.84 -8.01
N SER A 36 6.95 18.07 -8.61
CA SER A 36 5.66 17.67 -8.05
C SER A 36 5.52 16.15 -7.94
N ILE A 37 5.96 15.41 -8.97
CA ILE A 37 5.98 13.94 -8.93
C ILE A 37 6.90 13.45 -7.81
N ALA A 38 8.12 13.98 -7.72
CA ALA A 38 9.06 13.60 -6.67
C ALA A 38 8.52 13.92 -5.27
N PHE A 39 7.91 15.11 -5.09
CA PHE A 39 7.26 15.48 -3.84
C PHE A 39 6.13 14.51 -3.47
N TRP A 40 5.32 14.10 -4.45
CA TRP A 40 4.24 13.14 -4.24
C TRP A 40 4.77 11.80 -3.71
N TYR A 41 5.78 11.22 -4.36
CA TYR A 41 6.31 9.91 -3.98
C TYR A 41 7.22 9.91 -2.74
N LEU A 42 7.92 11.01 -2.44
CA LEU A 42 8.86 11.07 -1.32
C LEU A 42 8.23 11.59 -0.03
N VAL A 43 7.17 12.39 -0.11
CA VAL A 43 6.60 13.08 1.04
C VAL A 43 5.16 12.68 1.29
N THR A 44 4.27 12.88 0.31
CA THR A 44 2.83 12.71 0.56
C THR A 44 2.46 11.23 0.67
N LEU A 45 2.88 10.39 -0.28
CA LEU A 45 2.60 8.94 -0.27
C LEU A 45 3.08 8.25 1.01
N PRO A 46 4.35 8.41 1.46
CA PRO A 46 4.79 7.80 2.71
C PRO A 46 4.03 8.31 3.94
N SER A 47 3.61 9.58 3.95
CA SER A 47 2.82 10.13 5.05
C SER A 47 1.40 9.55 5.09
N LEU A 48 0.76 9.40 3.93
CA LEU A 48 -0.56 8.80 3.81
C LEU A 48 -0.53 7.33 4.25
N ASN A 49 0.43 6.55 3.74
CA ASN A 49 0.57 5.14 4.11
C ASN A 49 0.81 4.97 5.62
N LYS A 50 1.60 5.84 6.26
CA LYS A 50 1.78 5.80 7.72
C LYS A 50 0.50 6.08 8.49
N SER A 51 -0.34 7.00 8.01
CA SER A 51 -1.65 7.27 8.62
C SER A 51 -2.55 6.06 8.50
N GLU A 52 -2.70 5.50 7.30
CA GLU A 52 -3.51 4.31 7.05
C GLU A 52 -3.03 3.10 7.86
N MET A 53 -1.72 2.89 7.96
CA MET A 53 -1.15 1.83 8.78
C MET A 53 -1.52 1.99 10.25
N LYS A 54 -1.59 3.23 10.75
CA LYS A 54 -2.04 3.50 12.12
C LYS A 54 -3.52 3.18 12.29
N ASP A 55 -4.34 3.57 11.33
CA ASP A 55 -5.79 3.35 11.37
C ASP A 55 -6.13 1.84 11.26
N LEU A 56 -5.37 1.09 10.47
CA LEU A 56 -5.50 -0.37 10.32
C LEU A 56 -4.76 -1.18 11.40
N ALA A 57 -3.87 -0.59 12.19
CA ALA A 57 -3.19 -1.33 13.26
C ALA A 57 -4.20 -1.80 14.32
N GLY A 58 -4.10 -3.06 14.72
CA GLY A 58 -5.01 -3.66 15.71
C GLY A 58 -5.05 -5.18 15.67
N THR A 59 -5.96 -5.73 16.47
CA THR A 59 -6.26 -7.16 16.48
C THR A 59 -7.43 -7.44 15.57
N TYR A 60 -7.34 -8.53 14.81
CA TYR A 60 -8.35 -9.00 13.88
C TYR A 60 -8.69 -10.45 14.16
N THR A 61 -9.98 -10.76 14.07
CA THR A 61 -10.53 -12.12 14.18
C THR A 61 -11.45 -12.41 13.00
N PRO A 62 -11.57 -13.66 12.54
CA PRO A 62 -12.48 -14.00 11.46
C PRO A 62 -13.91 -13.63 11.82
N ASN A 63 -14.67 -13.15 10.84
CA ASN A 63 -16.09 -12.90 10.99
C ASN A 63 -16.83 -14.23 11.24
N THR A 64 -17.99 -14.15 11.88
CA THR A 64 -18.93 -15.24 12.21
C THR A 64 -19.31 -16.15 11.04
N SER A 65 -19.16 -15.69 9.78
CA SER A 65 -19.34 -16.51 8.59
C SER A 65 -18.30 -17.63 8.50
N PHE A 66 -17.07 -17.40 8.97
CA PHE A 66 -16.01 -18.39 9.05
C PHE A 66 -16.12 -19.18 10.37
N ASN A 67 -16.83 -20.31 10.33
CA ASN A 67 -16.95 -21.20 11.48
C ASN A 67 -15.70 -22.09 11.65
N ALA A 68 -14.65 -21.56 12.28
CA ALA A 68 -13.42 -22.30 12.59
C ALA A 68 -13.70 -23.59 13.39
N SER A 69 -14.61 -23.51 14.37
CA SER A 69 -15.04 -24.64 15.20
C SER A 69 -15.69 -25.78 14.42
N LYS A 70 -16.46 -25.49 13.36
CA LYS A 70 -17.04 -26.53 12.48
C LYS A 70 -15.97 -27.21 11.62
N LYS A 71 -14.89 -26.49 11.30
CA LYS A 71 -13.74 -27.00 10.56
C LYS A 71 -12.70 -27.66 11.49
N GLY A 72 -12.92 -27.68 12.81
CA GLY A 72 -12.01 -28.26 13.81
C GLY A 72 -10.72 -27.44 14.02
N ILE A 73 -10.75 -26.15 13.70
CA ILE A 73 -9.59 -25.25 13.74
C ILE A 73 -9.83 -24.23 14.85
N ASN A 74 -8.77 -23.89 15.59
CA ASN A 74 -8.82 -22.75 16.52
C ASN A 74 -9.06 -21.46 15.74
N GLU A 75 -9.84 -20.53 16.29
CA GLU A 75 -10.07 -19.23 15.66
C GLU A 75 -8.73 -18.47 15.50
N PRO A 76 -8.23 -18.28 14.27
CA PRO A 76 -6.92 -17.67 14.08
C PRO A 76 -6.99 -16.17 14.35
N LYS A 77 -6.02 -15.63 15.09
CA LYS A 77 -5.89 -14.18 15.28
C LYS A 77 -4.82 -13.59 14.37
N LEU A 78 -5.10 -12.41 13.83
CA LEU A 78 -4.13 -11.57 13.11
C LEU A 78 -3.93 -10.27 13.91
N ILE A 79 -2.67 -9.91 14.16
CA ILE A 79 -2.30 -8.68 14.88
C ILE A 79 -1.43 -7.86 13.94
N LEU A 80 -1.87 -6.63 13.65
CA LEU A 80 -1.13 -5.65 12.88
C LEU A 80 -0.59 -4.57 13.81
N SER A 81 0.73 -4.42 13.85
CA SER A 81 1.40 -3.38 14.63
C SER A 81 1.62 -2.12 13.79
N GLU A 82 1.53 -0.93 14.41
CA GLU A 82 1.77 0.37 13.75
C GLU A 82 3.18 0.50 13.14
N ASP A 83 4.16 -0.26 13.65
CA ASP A 83 5.52 -0.28 13.14
C ASP A 83 5.69 -1.08 11.84
N GLY A 84 4.60 -1.63 11.30
CA GLY A 84 4.60 -2.44 10.09
C GLY A 84 5.00 -3.89 10.32
N THR A 85 5.00 -4.38 11.55
CA THR A 85 5.13 -5.81 11.85
C THR A 85 3.76 -6.46 12.06
N TYR A 86 3.67 -7.77 11.79
CA TYR A 86 2.44 -8.51 12.08
C TYR A 86 2.72 -9.88 12.72
N LEU A 87 1.71 -10.38 13.43
CA LEU A 87 1.65 -11.73 13.98
C LEU A 87 0.35 -12.41 13.54
N PHE A 88 0.44 -13.67 13.15
CA PHE A 88 -0.69 -14.48 12.72
C PHE A 88 -0.60 -15.87 13.34
N ASP A 89 -1.67 -16.34 13.96
CA ASP A 89 -1.70 -17.67 14.59
C ASP A 89 -1.54 -18.80 13.55
N GLY A 90 -1.88 -18.50 12.31
CA GLY A 90 -1.82 -19.41 11.18
C GLY A 90 -3.18 -20.04 10.89
N LEU A 91 -3.55 -20.01 9.62
CA LEU A 91 -4.67 -20.76 9.09
C LEU A 91 -4.21 -21.41 7.78
N GLU A 92 -4.24 -22.74 7.72
CA GLU A 92 -3.96 -23.45 6.48
C GLU A 92 -4.94 -22.99 5.40
N GLY A 93 -4.45 -22.60 4.23
CA GLY A 93 -5.27 -22.12 3.11
C GLY A 93 -5.21 -20.62 2.83
N ILE A 94 -4.72 -19.77 3.75
CA ILE A 94 -4.54 -18.32 3.52
C ILE A 94 -3.14 -17.97 2.98
N GLY A 95 -2.16 -18.89 2.99
CA GLY A 95 -0.81 -18.62 2.47
C GLY A 95 0.06 -17.67 3.31
N LEU A 96 -0.56 -16.87 4.20
CA LEU A 96 0.10 -15.93 5.11
C LEU A 96 1.01 -16.63 6.13
N LYS A 97 2.27 -16.19 6.23
CA LYS A 97 3.20 -16.68 7.26
C LYS A 97 2.80 -16.20 8.65
N LYS A 98 3.21 -16.91 9.71
CA LYS A 98 2.87 -16.58 11.11
C LYS A 98 3.39 -15.23 11.62
N LYS A 99 4.41 -14.66 10.97
CA LYS A 99 4.96 -13.36 11.33
C LYS A 99 5.72 -12.78 10.15
N GLY A 100 5.81 -11.46 10.13
CA GLY A 100 6.55 -10.74 9.10
C GLY A 100 6.28 -9.25 9.16
N THR A 101 6.35 -8.59 8.01
CA THR A 101 6.02 -7.17 7.87
C THR A 101 4.82 -6.96 6.98
N TRP A 102 4.15 -5.83 7.15
CA TRP A 102 2.99 -5.43 6.35
C TRP A 102 3.07 -3.94 6.06
N LYS A 103 2.40 -3.50 4.99
CA LYS A 103 2.27 -2.09 4.64
C LYS A 103 1.00 -1.83 3.84
N THR A 104 0.51 -0.60 3.89
CA THR A 104 -0.59 -0.09 3.06
C THR A 104 -0.06 0.66 1.84
N GLY A 105 -0.97 1.07 0.96
CA GLY A 105 -0.62 1.73 -0.30
C GLY A 105 0.13 0.80 -1.26
N GLY A 106 -0.13 -0.50 -1.16
CA GLY A 106 0.28 -1.48 -2.16
C GLY A 106 -0.45 -1.28 -3.49
N ASN A 107 -0.19 -2.16 -4.47
CA ASN A 107 -0.85 -2.06 -5.76
C ASN A 107 -2.39 -2.07 -5.59
N ASP A 108 -3.08 -1.10 -6.20
CA ASP A 108 -4.54 -0.91 -6.12
C ASP A 108 -5.13 -0.75 -4.70
N GLY A 109 -4.34 -0.25 -3.74
CA GLY A 109 -4.79 0.01 -2.37
C GLY A 109 -4.86 -1.25 -1.50
N LEU A 110 -4.30 -2.36 -1.97
CA LEU A 110 -4.20 -3.59 -1.19
C LEU A 110 -3.21 -3.47 -0.03
N VAL A 111 -3.45 -4.26 1.01
CA VAL A 111 -2.50 -4.47 2.10
C VAL A 111 -1.56 -5.61 1.71
N GLU A 112 -0.26 -5.32 1.73
CA GLU A 112 0.78 -6.27 1.35
C GLU A 112 1.44 -6.89 2.59
N PHE A 113 1.52 -8.22 2.63
CA PHE A 113 2.20 -8.96 3.70
C PHE A 113 3.46 -9.61 3.19
N TYR A 114 4.53 -9.51 3.97
CA TYR A 114 5.85 -10.01 3.64
C TYR A 114 6.35 -10.97 4.72
N ASP A 115 7.00 -12.05 4.32
CA ASP A 115 7.68 -12.93 5.25
C ASP A 115 8.91 -12.25 5.90
N LYS A 116 9.50 -12.94 6.88
CA LYS A 116 10.71 -12.47 7.58
C LYS A 116 11.93 -12.21 6.68
N ASN A 117 11.94 -12.76 5.46
CA ASN A 117 13.02 -12.59 4.50
C ASN A 117 12.73 -11.43 3.52
N GLY A 118 11.58 -10.77 3.65
CA GLY A 118 11.13 -9.70 2.76
C GLY A 118 10.46 -10.20 1.48
N ASN A 119 10.11 -11.48 1.38
CA ASN A 119 9.33 -11.97 0.23
C ASN A 119 7.85 -11.72 0.47
N LEU A 120 7.16 -11.25 -0.56
CA LEU A 120 5.70 -11.12 -0.54
C LEU A 120 5.06 -12.48 -0.24
N SER A 121 4.28 -12.53 0.84
CA SER A 121 3.59 -13.72 1.33
C SER A 121 2.13 -13.76 0.90
N GLU A 122 1.41 -12.64 1.02
CA GLU A 122 -0.03 -12.57 0.71
C GLU A 122 -0.50 -11.12 0.54
N TRP A 123 -1.66 -10.95 -0.07
CA TRP A 123 -2.41 -9.70 -0.18
C TRP A 123 -3.71 -9.78 0.61
N ALA A 124 -4.13 -8.66 1.19
CA ALA A 124 -5.49 -8.52 1.70
C ALA A 124 -6.18 -7.28 1.11
N SER A 125 -7.45 -7.44 0.77
CA SER A 125 -8.29 -6.30 0.40
C SER A 125 -8.82 -5.64 1.67
N PRO A 126 -8.49 -4.37 1.95
CA PRO A 126 -9.17 -3.64 3.00
C PRO A 126 -10.62 -3.37 2.59
N TYR A 127 -11.54 -3.56 3.53
CA TYR A 127 -12.94 -3.20 3.37
C TYR A 127 -13.34 -2.31 4.54
N ASP A 128 -13.75 -1.10 4.20
CA ASP A 128 -14.18 -0.10 5.15
C ASP A 128 -15.71 -0.05 5.12
N ASN A 129 -16.34 -0.75 6.06
CA ASN A 129 -17.73 -0.50 6.40
C ASN A 129 -17.72 0.41 7.63
N ASP A 130 -18.59 1.42 7.63
CA ASP A 130 -18.69 2.60 8.53
C ASP A 130 -18.34 2.44 10.03
N ASP A 131 -18.17 1.23 10.57
CA ASP A 131 -17.88 0.97 11.97
C ASP A 131 -16.79 -0.08 12.26
N ASP A 132 -16.34 -0.86 11.27
CA ASP A 132 -15.44 -2.00 11.47
C ASP A 132 -14.45 -2.14 10.30
N HIS A 133 -13.20 -1.71 10.49
CA HIS A 133 -12.13 -2.00 9.53
C HIS A 133 -11.98 -3.52 9.38
N SER A 134 -11.96 -4.00 8.14
CA SER A 134 -11.86 -5.44 7.87
C SER A 134 -10.89 -5.75 6.73
N LEU A 135 -10.33 -6.95 6.76
CA LEU A 135 -9.36 -7.46 5.80
C LEU A 135 -9.86 -8.77 5.20
N SER A 136 -9.99 -8.78 3.88
CA SER A 136 -10.42 -9.95 3.12
C SER A 136 -9.20 -10.72 2.60
N PHE A 137 -9.18 -12.03 2.85
CA PHE A 137 -8.17 -12.97 2.35
C PHE A 137 -8.81 -14.05 1.49
N GLU A 138 -8.13 -14.45 0.42
CA GLU A 138 -8.48 -15.66 -0.31
C GLU A 138 -8.10 -16.90 0.52
N TYR A 139 -9.03 -17.84 0.64
CA TYR A 139 -8.88 -19.08 1.38
C TYR A 139 -9.01 -20.27 0.43
N ARG A 140 -7.94 -21.05 0.32
CA ARG A 140 -7.83 -22.21 -0.57
C ARG A 140 -7.79 -23.54 0.17
N GLY A 141 -8.34 -23.59 1.39
CA GLY A 141 -8.40 -24.81 2.19
C GLY A 141 -9.62 -25.70 1.91
N GLY A 142 -10.51 -25.32 1.00
CA GLY A 142 -11.71 -26.08 0.61
C GLY A 142 -11.66 -26.63 -0.82
N GLN A 143 -12.75 -27.24 -1.28
CA GLN A 143 -12.90 -27.65 -2.69
C GLN A 143 -12.96 -26.44 -3.64
N ASP A 144 -13.57 -25.35 -3.17
CA ASP A 144 -13.68 -24.08 -3.90
C ASP A 144 -12.95 -22.96 -3.14
N PRO A 145 -12.38 -21.97 -3.85
CA PRO A 145 -11.80 -20.78 -3.22
C PRO A 145 -12.90 -19.96 -2.54
N GLU A 146 -12.71 -19.66 -1.27
CA GLU A 146 -13.60 -18.83 -0.46
C GLU A 146 -12.87 -17.55 -0.05
N THR A 147 -13.61 -16.51 0.32
CA THR A 147 -13.01 -15.32 0.96
C THR A 147 -13.30 -15.34 2.45
N ILE A 148 -12.25 -15.20 3.26
CA ILE A 148 -12.38 -15.05 4.71
C ILE A 148 -12.20 -13.58 5.06
N LEU A 149 -13.17 -13.04 5.78
CA LEU A 149 -13.13 -11.68 6.30
C LEU A 149 -12.60 -11.70 7.74
N PHE A 150 -11.54 -10.96 7.98
CA PHE A 150 -10.99 -10.66 9.31
C PHE A 150 -11.47 -9.29 9.74
N VAL A 151 -12.16 -9.19 10.87
CA VAL A 151 -12.75 -7.95 11.37
C VAL A 151 -11.92 -7.44 12.56
N LYS A 152 -11.62 -6.14 12.57
CA LYS A 152 -10.87 -5.51 13.65
C LYS A 152 -11.69 -5.56 14.93
N THR A 153 -11.14 -6.16 15.98
CA THR A 153 -11.77 -6.15 17.30
C THR A 153 -11.71 -4.73 17.85
N LYS A 154 -12.87 -4.18 18.25
CA LYS A 154 -12.92 -2.88 18.94
C LYS A 154 -12.10 -2.98 20.23
N SER A 155 -11.14 -2.08 20.41
CA SER A 155 -10.46 -1.98 21.71
C SER A 155 -11.47 -1.47 22.72
N GLU A 156 -11.68 -2.22 23.80
CA GLU A 156 -12.42 -1.77 24.99
C GLU A 156 -11.69 -0.61 25.70
#